data_AF-A0A356KI58-F1
#
_entry.id   AF-A0A356KI58-F1
#
_cell.length_a   1.000
_cell.length_b   1.000
_cell.length_c   1.000
_cell.angle_alpha   90.00
_cell.angle_beta   90.00
_cell.angle_gamma   90.00
#
_symmetry.space_group_name_H-M   'P 1'
#
loop_
_entity.id
_entity.type
_entity.pdbx_description
1 polymer ?
#
loop_
_entity_poly.entity_id
_entity_poly.type
_entity_poly.pdbx_seq_one_letter_code
_entity_poly.pdbx_strand_id
1 'polypeptide(L)'
;RPVLADEPAPTSAAPVSSARRPFAVVELFTSEGCSSCPPAEQLLNEISAHARRQGRNVICLAWHVDYWDRLGWKDPFASSRHTVRQRLYNRALGRK
;
A
#
# COMPACT_ATOMS: atom_id res chain seq x y z
N ARG A 1 1.22 -42.09 -51.70
CA ARG A 1 2.10 -41.93 -50.51
C ARG A 1 1.54 -40.77 -49.70
N PRO A 2 0.96 -40.97 -48.51
CA PRO A 2 0.51 -39.85 -47.70
C PRO A 2 1.75 -39.13 -47.14
N VAL A 3 1.72 -37.79 -47.16
CA VAL A 3 2.75 -36.91 -46.60
C VAL A 3 2.47 -36.83 -45.10
N LEU A 4 3.42 -37.30 -44.29
CA LEU A 4 3.38 -37.19 -42.83
C LEU A 4 3.59 -35.70 -42.49
N ALA A 5 2.63 -35.10 -41.78
CA ALA A 5 2.78 -33.74 -41.25
C ALA A 5 3.85 -33.75 -40.15
N ASP A 6 4.79 -32.83 -40.25
CA ASP A 6 5.85 -32.60 -39.26
C ASP A 6 5.22 -31.85 -38.07
N GLU A 7 5.00 -32.54 -36.93
CA GLU A 7 4.50 -31.89 -35.72
C GLU A 7 5.63 -31.09 -35.04
N PRO A 8 5.41 -29.82 -34.69
CA PRO A 8 6.42 -29.04 -33.98
C PRO A 8 6.59 -29.59 -32.56
N ALA A 9 7.85 -29.83 -32.17
CA ALA A 9 8.22 -30.31 -30.85
C ALA A 9 7.66 -29.41 -29.72
N PRO A 10 7.30 -29.97 -28.55
CA PRO A 10 6.83 -29.19 -27.42
C PRO A 10 7.98 -28.30 -26.92
N THR A 11 7.85 -26.99 -27.12
CA THR A 11 8.73 -26.00 -26.49
C THR A 11 8.45 -26.06 -24.99
N SER A 12 9.36 -26.65 -24.23
CA SER A 12 9.34 -26.64 -22.77
C SER A 12 9.52 -25.18 -22.30
N ALA A 13 8.41 -24.53 -21.97
CA ALA A 13 8.44 -23.23 -21.32
C ALA A 13 8.94 -23.42 -19.89
N ALA A 14 10.23 -23.15 -19.67
CA ALA A 14 10.79 -23.08 -18.32
C ALA A 14 10.00 -22.04 -17.49
N PRO A 15 9.70 -22.30 -16.21
CA PRO A 15 9.05 -21.31 -15.37
C PRO A 15 9.98 -20.11 -15.20
N VAL A 16 9.58 -18.98 -15.77
CA VAL A 16 10.17 -17.67 -15.47
C VAL A 16 9.83 -17.34 -14.03
N SER A 17 10.69 -17.77 -13.11
CA SER A 17 10.71 -17.27 -11.74
C SER A 17 11.19 -15.83 -11.78
N SER A 18 10.28 -14.89 -12.03
CA SER A 18 10.54 -13.49 -11.72
C SER A 18 10.64 -13.38 -10.20
N ALA A 19 11.88 -13.40 -9.69
CA ALA A 19 12.15 -13.13 -8.28
C ALA A 19 11.61 -11.73 -7.94
N ARG A 20 10.37 -11.67 -7.46
CA ARG A 20 9.76 -10.43 -6.97
C ARG A 20 10.61 -9.92 -5.82
N ARG A 21 11.23 -8.75 -6.01
CA ARG A 21 11.97 -8.08 -4.94
C ARG A 21 11.02 -7.87 -3.75
N PRO A 22 11.42 -8.24 -2.52
CA PRO A 22 10.57 -8.04 -1.35
C PRO A 22 10.27 -6.56 -1.17
N PHE A 23 9.07 -6.25 -0.70
CA PHE A 23 8.63 -4.89 -0.45
C PHE A 23 7.90 -4.80 0.89
N ALA A 24 7.86 -3.59 1.46
CA ALA A 24 7.06 -3.28 2.64
C ALA A 24 6.03 -2.22 2.31
N VAL A 25 4.89 -2.24 3.01
CA VAL A 25 3.88 -1.19 2.96
C VAL A 25 3.78 -0.56 4.34
N VAL A 26 3.80 0.77 4.37
CA VAL A 26 3.57 1.57 5.58
C VAL A 26 2.28 2.36 5.36
N GLU A 27 1.24 2.04 6.11
CA GLU A 27 -0.04 2.74 6.05
C GLU A 27 -0.21 3.62 7.29
N LEU A 28 -0.33 4.93 7.08
CA LEU A 28 -0.66 5.92 8.10
C LEU A 28 -2.15 6.28 7.99
N PHE A 29 -2.85 6.33 9.11
CA PHE A 29 -4.21 6.89 9.19
C PHE A 29 -4.13 8.26 9.87
N THR A 30 -4.48 9.32 9.14
CA THR A 30 -4.24 10.73 9.52
C THR A 30 -5.45 11.61 9.22
N SER A 31 -5.42 12.89 9.57
CA SER A 31 -6.38 13.91 9.12
C SER A 31 -5.78 15.30 9.33
N GLU A 32 -6.07 16.25 8.44
CA GLU A 32 -5.72 17.66 8.65
C GLU A 32 -6.38 18.24 9.93
N GLY A 33 -7.54 17.72 10.33
CA GLY A 33 -8.22 18.09 11.56
C GLY A 33 -7.58 17.53 12.85
N CYS A 34 -6.55 16.71 12.73
CA CYS A 34 -5.85 16.08 13.85
C CYS A 34 -4.58 16.85 14.22
N SER A 35 -4.62 17.63 15.29
CA SER A 35 -3.47 18.45 15.74
C SER A 35 -2.23 17.64 16.13
N SER A 36 -2.40 16.38 16.54
CA SER A 36 -1.30 15.48 16.91
C SER A 36 -0.73 14.67 15.75
N CYS A 37 -1.31 14.77 14.55
CA CYS A 37 -0.91 14.00 13.38
C CYS A 37 0.29 14.54 12.58
N PRO A 38 0.63 15.85 12.56
CA PRO A 38 1.76 16.36 11.77
C PRO A 38 3.10 15.64 12.00
N PRO A 39 3.50 15.27 13.23
CA PRO A 39 4.74 14.51 13.44
C PRO A 39 4.74 13.13 12.76
N ALA A 40 3.59 12.45 12.68
CA ALA A 40 3.47 11.15 12.05
C ALA A 40 3.54 11.24 10.52
N GLU A 41 2.96 12.29 9.92
CA GLU A 41 3.08 12.57 8.49
C GLU A 41 4.50 12.91 8.08
N GLN A 42 5.20 13.71 8.88
CA GLN A 42 6.63 14.01 8.69
C GLN A 42 7.45 12.72 8.69
N LEU A 43 7.23 11.85 9.68
CA LEU A 43 7.91 10.56 9.76
C LEU A 43 7.62 9.66 8.53
N LEU A 44 6.38 9.63 8.03
CA LEU A 44 6.04 8.88 6.83
C LEU A 44 6.82 9.38 5.60
N ASN A 45 6.96 10.70 5.46
CA ASN A 45 7.75 11.33 4.42
C ASN A 45 9.24 10.99 4.55
N GLU A 46 9.78 11.02 5.77
CA GLU A 46 11.17 10.62 6.05
C GLU A 46 11.44 9.16 5.70
N ILE A 47 10.55 8.24 6.09
CA ILE A 47 10.62 6.82 5.72
C ILE A 47 10.65 6.67 4.20
N SER A 48 9.75 7.37 3.49
CA SER A 48 9.66 7.32 2.04
C SER A 48 10.94 7.84 1.36
N ALA A 49 11.47 8.97 1.84
CA ALA A 49 12.70 9.56 1.31
C ALA A 49 13.92 8.68 1.61
N HIS A 50 14.01 8.13 2.82
CA HIS A 50 15.08 7.21 3.21
C HIS A 50 15.04 5.93 2.37
N ALA A 51 13.87 5.32 2.18
CA ALA A 51 13.71 4.13 1.35
C ALA A 51 14.18 4.36 -0.09
N ARG A 52 13.81 5.49 -0.70
CA ARG A 52 14.28 5.88 -2.04
C ARG A 52 15.79 6.01 -2.10
N ARG A 53 16.42 6.71 -1.15
CA ARG A 53 17.89 6.88 -1.09
C ARG A 53 18.63 5.55 -0.94
N GLN A 54 18.04 4.58 -0.24
CA GLN A 54 18.63 3.27 -0.01
C GLN A 54 18.24 2.22 -1.08
N GLY A 55 17.50 2.60 -2.12
CA GLY A 55 17.01 1.67 -3.14
C GLY A 55 16.09 0.58 -2.59
N ARG A 56 15.39 0.84 -1.47
CA ARG A 56 14.48 -0.10 -0.82
C ARG A 56 13.06 0.04 -1.37
N ASN A 57 12.39 -1.08 -1.57
CA ASN A 57 10.99 -1.11 -1.99
C ASN A 57 10.06 -0.91 -0.78
N VAL A 58 9.79 0.35 -0.43
CA VAL A 58 8.81 0.71 0.60
C VAL A 58 7.72 1.58 -0.02
N ILE A 59 6.47 1.18 0.16
CA ILE A 59 5.29 1.91 -0.31
C ILE A 59 4.66 2.59 0.91
N CYS A 60 4.65 3.92 0.92
CA CYS A 60 4.01 4.70 1.97
C CYS A 60 2.62 5.16 1.50
N LEU A 61 1.58 4.95 2.31
CA LEU A 61 0.21 5.38 2.06
C LEU A 61 -0.29 6.21 3.23
N ALA A 62 -0.92 7.35 2.94
CA ALA A 62 -1.61 8.17 3.94
C ALA A 62 -3.12 8.12 3.67
N TRP A 63 -3.86 7.59 4.63
CA TRP A 63 -5.31 7.44 4.58
C TRP A 63 -5.96 8.47 5.49
N HIS A 64 -6.54 9.51 4.89
CA HIS A 64 -7.21 10.56 5.63
C HIS A 64 -8.57 10.07 6.15
N VAL A 65 -8.75 10.04 7.46
CA VAL A 65 -9.96 9.54 8.15
C VAL A 65 -10.94 10.67 8.42
N ASP A 66 -12.23 10.38 8.36
CA ASP A 66 -13.31 11.38 8.41
C ASP A 66 -13.85 11.69 9.81
N TYR A 67 -13.47 10.93 10.85
CA TYR A 67 -14.05 11.11 12.19
C TYR A 67 -13.61 12.39 12.91
N TRP A 68 -12.65 13.14 12.33
CA TRP A 68 -12.23 14.47 12.77
C TRP A 68 -13.06 15.59 12.13
N ASP A 69 -13.70 15.36 10.98
CA ASP A 69 -14.42 16.40 10.21
C ASP A 69 -15.57 17.05 11.00
N ARG A 70 -16.08 16.33 11.99
CA ARG A 70 -17.12 16.81 12.91
C ARG A 70 -16.68 17.94 13.85
N LEU A 71 -15.38 18.28 13.89
CA LEU A 71 -14.84 19.31 14.78
C LEU A 71 -14.73 20.71 14.14
N GLY A 72 -15.20 20.88 12.89
CA GLY A 72 -15.36 22.19 12.24
C GLY A 72 -14.46 22.43 11.03
N TRP A 73 -13.33 21.74 10.92
CA TRP A 73 -12.56 21.63 9.68
C TRP A 73 -12.89 20.31 8.98
N LYS A 74 -13.26 20.37 7.71
CA LYS A 74 -13.50 19.18 6.89
C LYS A 74 -12.30 18.93 6.00
N ASP A 75 -11.60 17.84 6.25
CA ASP A 75 -10.42 17.44 5.47
C ASP A 75 -10.86 17.01 4.05
N PRO A 76 -10.40 17.67 2.98
CA PRO A 76 -10.81 17.38 1.61
C PRO A 76 -10.33 16.01 1.11
N PHE A 77 -9.32 15.41 1.77
CA PHE A 77 -8.79 14.09 1.43
C PHE A 77 -9.46 12.98 2.25
N ALA A 78 -10.24 13.34 3.27
CA ALA A 78 -10.87 12.38 4.16
C ALA A 78 -11.98 11.57 3.49
N SER A 79 -12.12 10.30 3.91
CA SER A 79 -13.18 9.42 3.45
C SER A 79 -13.61 8.44 4.53
N SER A 80 -14.92 8.19 4.62
CA SER A 80 -15.49 7.14 5.48
C SER A 80 -14.94 5.76 5.19
N ARG A 81 -14.51 5.50 3.94
CA ARG A 81 -13.86 4.24 3.55
C ARG A 81 -12.50 4.07 4.25
N HIS A 82 -11.75 5.15 4.48
CA HIS A 82 -10.48 5.12 5.19
C HIS A 82 -10.68 4.84 6.69
N THR A 83 -11.70 5.47 7.29
CA THR A 83 -12.12 5.18 8.67
C THR A 83 -12.53 3.72 8.84
N VAL A 84 -13.31 3.17 7.89
CA VAL A 84 -13.68 1.75 7.90
C VAL A 84 -12.43 0.86 7.81
N ARG A 85 -11.47 1.18 6.93
CA ARG A 85 -10.19 0.46 6.81
C ARG A 85 -9.42 0.42 8.14
N GLN A 86 -9.31 1.57 8.83
CA GLN A 86 -8.65 1.63 10.14
C GLN A 86 -9.37 0.75 11.18
N ARG A 87 -10.70 0.79 11.23
CA ARG A 87 -11.49 -0.05 12.15
C ARG A 87 -11.29 -1.55 11.89
N LEU A 88 -11.13 -1.95 10.63
CA LEU A 88 -10.81 -3.34 10.27
C LEU A 88 -9.42 -3.74 10.78
N TYR A 89 -8.42 -2.85 10.67
CA TYR A 89 -7.10 -3.07 11.26
C TYR A 89 -7.18 -3.22 12.77
N ASN A 90 -7.90 -2.34 13.47
CA ASN A 90 -8.06 -2.42 14.92
C ASN A 90 -8.63 -3.78 15.34
N ARG A 91 -9.67 -4.27 14.65
CA ARG A 91 -10.25 -5.61 14.90
C ARG A 91 -9.25 -6.74 14.66
N ALA A 92 -8.55 -6.71 13.52
CA ALA A 92 -7.59 -7.75 13.16
C ALA A 92 -6.37 -7.79 14.11
N LEU A 93 -5.96 -6.63 14.65
CA LEU A 93 -4.83 -6.49 15.55
C LEU A 93 -5.20 -6.54 17.05
N GLY A 94 -6.47 -6.78 17.38
CA GLY A 94 -6.93 -6.80 18.77
C GLY A 94 -6.80 -5.46 19.51
N ARG A 95 -6.79 -4.34 18.77
CA ARG A 95 -6.78 -2.98 19.34
C ARG A 95 -8.21 -2.49 19.57
N LYS A 96 -8.44 -1.86 20.73
CA LYS A 96 -9.72 -1.22 21.08
C LYS A 96 -9.80 0.17 20.47
#